data_AF-A0A4V3YWV3-F1
#
_entry.id   AF-A0A4V3YWV3-F1
#
_cell.length_a   1.000
_cell.length_b   1.000
_cell.length_c   1.000
_cell.angle_alpha   90.00
_cell.angle_beta   90.00
_cell.angle_gamma   90.00
#
_symmetry.space_group_name_H-M   'P 1'
#
loop_
_entity.id
_entity.type
_entity.pdbx_description
1 polymer ?
#
loop_
_entity_poly.entity_id
_entity_poly.type
_entity_poly.pdbx_seq_one_letter_code
_entity_poly.pdbx_strand_id
1 'polypeptide(L)'
;MNYYPFHIGDYITHTAHLSPLEDIAYRRLLDLYYQTEGALTGDVQRLSRLIRMREHEQEVAHVLDEFFTCRDERWFHARCDAELMRMTDKQAKARASAEASVNARKVRAKQMLGTAPAVAERPLNARSTQAVLPTPTPSIPRPSPIETAASEAPSASSAGRASKAMRDAGLHDANPAHPLLGQLLAEGATLQELAYAAEESVRRGKGFAYALTMAAGRRREAVKRTAGGAQPIRRPQVDNFDAKDYGERVTLV
;
A
#
# COMPACT_ATOMS: atom_id res chain seq x y z
N MET A 1 -13.97 8.80 -14.31
CA MET A 1 -12.93 8.33 -13.37
C MET A 1 -13.52 7.10 -12.69
N ASN A 2 -13.17 5.89 -13.11
CA ASN A 2 -14.05 4.73 -12.85
C ASN A 2 -13.48 3.81 -11.75
N TYR A 3 -13.02 4.40 -10.65
CA TYR A 3 -12.59 3.63 -9.49
C TYR A 3 -13.48 4.00 -8.30
N TYR A 4 -14.21 3.03 -7.80
CA TYR A 4 -14.91 3.10 -6.53
C TYR A 4 -14.41 1.97 -5.62
N PRO A 5 -14.32 2.20 -4.30
CA PRO A 5 -13.99 1.14 -3.37
C PRO A 5 -15.18 0.18 -3.27
N PHE A 6 -14.97 -1.07 -3.70
CA PHE A 6 -15.97 -2.11 -3.54
C PHE A 6 -15.74 -2.88 -2.24
N HIS A 7 -16.63 -2.69 -1.26
CA HIS A 7 -16.57 -3.32 0.05
C HIS A 7 -17.31 -4.67 0.03
N ILE A 8 -16.54 -5.76 -0.11
CA ILE A 8 -17.09 -7.12 -0.27
C ILE A 8 -17.97 -7.53 0.94
N GLY A 9 -17.55 -7.22 2.17
CA GLY A 9 -18.29 -7.60 3.38
C GLY A 9 -19.67 -6.94 3.45
N ASP A 10 -19.73 -5.62 3.23
CA ASP A 10 -21.00 -4.89 3.19
C ASP A 10 -21.90 -5.39 2.07
N TYR A 11 -21.31 -5.67 0.90
CA TYR A 11 -22.07 -6.19 -0.23
C TYR A 11 -22.74 -7.52 0.13
N ILE A 12 -21.97 -8.52 0.58
CA ILE A 12 -22.51 -9.84 0.93
C ILE A 12 -23.59 -9.69 2.01
N THR A 13 -23.38 -8.82 2.99
CA THR A 13 -24.36 -8.59 4.08
C THR A 13 -25.68 -8.01 3.56
N HIS A 14 -25.63 -7.12 2.57
CA HIS A 14 -26.81 -6.44 2.03
C HIS A 14 -27.45 -7.11 0.81
N THR A 15 -26.79 -8.09 0.20
CA THR A 15 -27.31 -8.78 -1.00
C THR A 15 -27.51 -10.28 -0.80
N ALA A 16 -27.33 -10.81 0.41
CA ALA A 16 -27.44 -12.25 0.70
C ALA A 16 -28.82 -12.85 0.37
N HIS A 17 -29.88 -12.04 0.38
CA HIS A 17 -31.25 -12.47 0.08
C HIS A 17 -31.62 -12.38 -1.40
N LEU A 18 -30.78 -11.77 -2.24
CA LEU A 18 -31.06 -11.61 -3.65
C LEU A 18 -30.89 -12.92 -4.40
N SER A 19 -31.77 -13.15 -5.38
CA SER A 19 -31.57 -14.20 -6.37
C SER A 19 -30.33 -13.91 -7.24
N PRO A 20 -29.76 -14.91 -7.94
CA PRO A 20 -28.60 -14.68 -8.81
C PRO A 20 -28.84 -13.62 -9.90
N LEU A 21 -30.08 -13.48 -10.39
CA LEU A 21 -30.42 -12.47 -11.39
C LEU A 21 -30.55 -11.08 -10.78
N GLU A 22 -31.16 -10.96 -9.60
CA GLU A 22 -31.23 -9.69 -8.86
C GLU A 22 -29.83 -9.23 -8.42
N ASP A 23 -28.95 -10.14 -8.01
CA ASP A 23 -27.56 -9.84 -7.68
C ASP A 23 -26.79 -9.27 -8.88
N ILE A 24 -26.96 -9.88 -10.06
CA ILE A 24 -26.38 -9.37 -11.31
C ILE A 24 -26.98 -8.01 -11.68
N ALA A 25 -28.30 -7.83 -11.52
CA ALA A 25 -28.97 -6.56 -11.80
C ALA A 25 -28.41 -5.45 -10.90
N TYR A 26 -28.34 -5.69 -9.59
CA TYR A 26 -27.77 -4.77 -8.61
C TYR A 26 -26.34 -4.40 -8.97
N ARG A 27 -25.50 -5.39 -9.26
CA ARG A 27 -24.10 -5.16 -9.64
C ARG A 27 -23.97 -4.27 -10.87
N ARG A 28 -24.74 -4.54 -11.92
CA ARG A 28 -24.66 -3.77 -13.17
C ARG A 28 -25.28 -2.38 -13.05
N LEU A 29 -26.31 -2.21 -12.21
CA LEU A 29 -26.87 -0.90 -11.89
C LEU A 29 -25.85 -0.03 -11.14
N LEU A 30 -25.09 -0.61 -10.19
CA LEU A 30 -23.98 0.10 -9.54
C LEU A 30 -22.91 0.51 -10.55
N ASP A 31 -22.49 -0.41 -11.43
CA ASP A 31 -21.49 -0.11 -12.46
C ASP A 31 -21.95 1.03 -13.37
N LEU A 32 -23.22 1.03 -13.79
CA LEU A 32 -23.82 2.12 -14.56
C LEU A 32 -23.81 3.43 -13.77
N TYR A 33 -24.16 3.40 -12.47
CA TYR A 33 -24.19 4.56 -11.60
C TYR A 33 -22.82 5.24 -11.48
N TYR A 34 -21.78 4.44 -11.27
CA TYR A 34 -20.42 4.94 -11.18
C TYR A 34 -19.85 5.34 -12.54
N GLN A 35 -20.30 4.71 -13.63
CA GLN A 35 -19.93 5.11 -14.98
C GLN A 35 -20.52 6.48 -15.35
N THR A 36 -21.76 6.75 -14.96
CA THR A 36 -22.42 8.05 -15.19
C THR A 36 -22.02 9.10 -14.17
N GLU A 37 -21.34 8.71 -13.08
CA GLU A 37 -20.99 9.57 -11.94
C GLU A 37 -22.20 10.37 -11.41
N GLY A 38 -23.39 9.76 -11.45
CA GLY A 38 -24.64 10.42 -11.11
C GLY A 38 -25.87 9.52 -11.27
N ALA A 39 -27.02 10.05 -10.87
CA ALA A 39 -28.30 9.33 -10.84
C ALA A 39 -28.65 8.69 -12.20
N LEU A 40 -29.23 7.49 -12.13
CA LEU A 40 -29.67 6.78 -13.33
C LEU A 40 -30.91 7.47 -13.89
N THR A 41 -30.94 7.69 -15.19
CA THR A 41 -32.06 8.37 -15.85
C THR A 41 -32.87 7.40 -16.68
N GLY A 42 -34.19 7.39 -16.46
CA GLY A 42 -35.13 6.58 -17.23
C GLY A 42 -35.97 5.61 -16.41
N ASP A 43 -36.84 4.92 -17.13
CA ASP A 43 -37.72 3.88 -16.62
C ASP A 43 -37.00 2.53 -16.52
N VAL A 44 -37.67 1.57 -15.86
CA VAL A 44 -37.16 0.20 -15.69
C VAL A 44 -36.79 -0.42 -17.04
N GLN A 45 -37.61 -0.25 -18.07
CA GLN A 45 -37.37 -0.79 -19.40
C GLN A 45 -36.06 -0.28 -20.03
N ARG A 46 -35.82 1.03 -19.96
CA ARG A 46 -34.59 1.64 -20.44
C ARG A 46 -33.39 1.17 -19.63
N LEU A 47 -33.50 1.13 -18.30
CA LEU A 47 -32.42 0.68 -17.42
C LEU A 47 -32.07 -0.78 -17.67
N SER A 48 -33.06 -1.67 -17.80
CA SER A 48 -32.89 -3.08 -18.17
C SER A 48 -32.13 -3.24 -19.49
N ARG A 49 -32.40 -2.40 -20.50
CA ARG A 49 -31.64 -2.41 -21.76
C ARG A 49 -30.19 -1.95 -21.56
N LEU A 50 -29.97 -0.88 -20.80
CA LEU A 50 -28.64 -0.33 -20.54
C LEU A 50 -27.75 -1.35 -19.81
N ILE A 51 -28.30 -2.04 -18.82
CA ILE A 51 -27.57 -3.08 -18.06
C ILE A 51 -27.58 -4.46 -18.74
N ARG A 52 -28.09 -4.57 -19.97
CA ARG A 52 -28.15 -5.82 -20.75
C ARG A 52 -28.96 -6.94 -20.06
N MET A 53 -30.09 -6.59 -19.46
CA MET A 53 -31.05 -7.46 -18.78
C MET A 53 -32.48 -7.22 -19.28
N ARG A 54 -32.65 -7.05 -20.60
CA ARG A 54 -33.94 -6.73 -21.26
C ARG A 54 -35.04 -7.78 -21.06
N GLU A 55 -34.69 -9.01 -20.69
CA GLU A 55 -35.64 -10.12 -20.45
C GLU A 55 -35.97 -10.29 -18.96
N HIS A 56 -35.30 -9.52 -18.08
CA HIS A 56 -35.36 -9.63 -16.63
C HIS A 56 -35.80 -8.29 -16.00
N GLU A 57 -36.82 -7.66 -16.59
CA GLU A 57 -37.29 -6.35 -16.13
C GLU A 57 -37.87 -6.40 -14.71
N GLN A 58 -38.43 -7.54 -14.30
CA GLN A 58 -39.00 -7.73 -12.97
C GLN A 58 -37.93 -7.70 -11.89
N GLU A 59 -36.83 -8.43 -12.10
CA GLU A 59 -35.68 -8.47 -11.19
C GLU A 59 -35.01 -7.09 -11.09
N VAL A 60 -34.92 -6.37 -12.21
CA VAL A 60 -34.41 -4.99 -12.22
C VAL A 60 -35.35 -4.06 -11.46
N ALA A 61 -36.67 -4.20 -11.61
CA ALA A 61 -37.64 -3.42 -10.86
C ALA A 61 -37.53 -3.66 -9.35
N HIS A 62 -37.43 -4.92 -8.91
CA HIS A 62 -37.27 -5.25 -7.49
C HIS A 62 -36.02 -4.61 -6.89
N VAL A 63 -34.89 -4.72 -7.58
CA VAL A 63 -33.63 -4.13 -7.12
C VAL A 63 -33.70 -2.60 -7.08
N LEU A 64 -34.35 -1.97 -8.07
CA LEU A 64 -34.55 -0.52 -8.08
C LEU A 64 -35.44 -0.07 -6.92
N ASP A 65 -36.51 -0.80 -6.62
CA ASP A 65 -37.41 -0.49 -5.51
C ASP A 65 -36.74 -0.66 -4.14
N GLU A 66 -35.88 -1.68 -3.98
CA GLU A 66 -35.21 -1.96 -2.72
C GLU A 66 -34.02 -1.04 -2.44
N PHE A 67 -33.12 -0.84 -3.41
CA PHE A 67 -31.82 -0.18 -3.18
C PHE A 67 -31.75 1.27 -3.65
N PHE A 68 -32.69 1.69 -4.50
CA PHE A 68 -32.67 3.02 -5.12
C PHE A 68 -33.90 3.82 -4.72
N THR A 69 -33.79 5.14 -4.81
CA THR A 69 -34.91 6.06 -4.60
C THR A 69 -35.22 6.78 -5.90
N CYS A 70 -36.43 6.61 -6.40
CA CYS A 70 -36.91 7.36 -7.57
C CYS A 70 -37.33 8.79 -7.17
N ARG A 71 -36.74 9.79 -7.82
CA ARG A 71 -37.12 11.21 -7.73
C ARG A 71 -37.04 11.83 -9.13
N ASP A 72 -38.14 12.44 -9.60
CA ASP A 72 -38.21 13.12 -10.90
C ASP A 72 -37.71 12.26 -12.09
N GLU A 73 -38.14 11.00 -12.15
CA GLU A 73 -37.69 10.00 -13.16
C GLU A 73 -36.19 9.68 -13.14
N ARG A 74 -35.56 9.89 -11.98
CA ARG A 74 -34.15 9.57 -11.74
C ARG A 74 -34.01 8.68 -10.52
N TRP A 75 -33.12 7.71 -10.62
CA TRP A 75 -32.84 6.77 -9.54
C TRP A 75 -31.55 7.13 -8.84
N PHE A 76 -31.65 7.36 -7.54
CA PHE A 76 -30.54 7.75 -6.68
C PHE A 76 -30.17 6.59 -5.76
N HIS A 77 -28.88 6.45 -5.46
CA HIS A 77 -28.39 5.47 -4.50
C HIS A 77 -27.58 6.18 -3.42
N ALA A 78 -28.11 6.23 -2.19
CA ALA A 78 -27.59 7.05 -1.11
C ALA A 78 -26.10 6.83 -0.82
N ARG A 79 -25.66 5.56 -0.80
CA ARG A 79 -24.24 5.23 -0.62
C ARG A 79 -23.36 5.72 -1.76
N CYS A 80 -23.80 5.56 -3.00
CA CYS A 80 -23.03 5.94 -4.19
C CYS A 80 -22.88 7.45 -4.24
N ASP A 81 -23.95 8.20 -3.94
CA ASP A 81 -23.92 9.66 -3.87
C ASP A 81 -22.93 10.15 -2.81
N ALA A 82 -22.94 9.55 -1.62
CA ALA A 82 -22.00 9.90 -0.55
C ALA A 82 -20.54 9.64 -0.96
N GLU A 83 -20.27 8.53 -1.65
CA GLU A 83 -18.92 8.22 -2.16
C GLU A 83 -18.49 9.16 -3.29
N LEU A 84 -19.38 9.44 -4.24
CA LEU A 84 -19.13 10.38 -5.33
C LEU A 84 -18.80 11.77 -4.78
N MET A 85 -19.56 12.28 -3.81
CA MET A 85 -19.28 13.57 -3.15
C MET A 85 -17.89 13.59 -2.49
N ARG A 86 -17.52 12.52 -1.77
CA ARG A 86 -16.18 12.41 -1.16
C ARG A 86 -15.07 12.40 -2.20
N MET A 87 -15.28 11.74 -3.33
CA MET A 87 -14.30 11.63 -4.41
C MET A 87 -14.17 12.96 -5.17
N THR A 88 -15.28 13.64 -5.47
CA THR A 88 -15.27 14.95 -6.14
C THR A 88 -14.57 15.99 -5.28
N ASP A 89 -14.79 16.00 -3.96
CA ASP A 89 -14.12 16.90 -3.03
C ASP A 89 -12.61 16.68 -2.98
N LYS A 90 -12.18 15.41 -2.92
CA LYS A 90 -10.76 15.05 -2.97
C LYS A 90 -10.12 15.48 -4.29
N GLN A 91 -10.81 15.25 -5.41
CA GLN A 91 -10.34 15.65 -6.73
C GLN A 91 -10.24 17.18 -6.85
N ALA A 92 -11.22 17.93 -6.37
CA ALA A 92 -11.20 19.39 -6.38
C ALA A 92 -10.02 19.95 -5.59
N LYS A 93 -9.78 19.44 -4.37
CA LYS A 93 -8.63 19.82 -3.54
C LYS A 93 -7.29 19.48 -4.21
N ALA A 94 -7.19 18.29 -4.80
CA ALA A 94 -5.98 17.88 -5.52
C ALA A 94 -5.72 18.77 -6.73
N ARG A 95 -6.75 19.08 -7.54
CA ARG A 95 -6.65 19.99 -8.69
C ARG A 95 -6.21 21.39 -8.27
N ALA A 96 -6.83 21.96 -7.24
CA ALA A 96 -6.45 23.27 -6.71
C ALA A 96 -4.99 23.30 -6.23
N SER A 97 -4.52 22.26 -5.54
CA SER A 97 -3.12 22.17 -5.09
C SER A 97 -2.13 22.04 -6.26
N ALA A 98 -2.50 21.29 -7.30
CA ALA A 98 -1.69 21.12 -8.50
C ALA A 98 -1.60 22.44 -9.29
N GLU A 99 -2.72 23.15 -9.46
CA GLU A 99 -2.76 24.47 -10.09
C GLU A 99 -1.93 25.49 -9.32
N ALA A 100 -2.05 25.54 -7.99
CA ALA A 100 -1.24 26.40 -7.14
C ALA A 100 0.27 26.11 -7.28
N SER A 101 0.64 24.83 -7.29
CA SER A 101 2.04 24.38 -7.47
C SER A 101 2.60 24.77 -8.85
N VAL A 102 1.80 24.57 -9.90
CA VAL A 102 2.18 24.98 -11.27
C VAL A 102 2.33 26.49 -11.36
N ASN A 103 1.41 27.26 -10.78
CA ASN A 103 1.48 28.72 -10.80
C ASN A 103 2.68 29.25 -10.01
N ALA A 104 2.94 28.71 -8.82
CA ALA A 104 4.12 29.05 -8.02
C ALA A 104 5.43 28.78 -8.78
N ARG A 105 5.51 27.65 -9.51
CA ARG A 105 6.66 27.34 -10.36
C ARG A 105 6.81 28.35 -11.51
N LYS A 106 5.71 28.76 -12.16
CA LYS A 106 5.73 29.78 -13.23
C LYS A 106 6.18 31.14 -12.72
N VAL A 107 5.66 31.59 -11.57
CA VAL A 107 6.07 32.86 -10.94
C VAL A 107 7.55 32.83 -10.59
N ARG A 108 8.03 31.76 -9.96
CA ARG A 108 9.44 31.60 -9.61
C ARG A 108 10.34 31.60 -10.85
N ALA A 109 9.94 30.92 -11.92
CA ALA A 109 10.67 30.95 -13.19
C ALA A 109 10.76 32.37 -13.78
N LYS A 110 9.66 33.14 -13.74
CA LYS A 110 9.63 34.53 -14.22
C LYS A 110 10.50 35.46 -13.38
N GLN A 111 10.55 35.27 -12.05
CA GLN A 111 11.42 36.02 -11.16
C GLN A 111 12.91 35.74 -11.41
N MET A 112 13.26 34.48 -11.71
CA MET A 112 14.65 34.11 -12.06
C MET A 112 15.10 34.66 -13.42
N LEU A 113 14.19 34.89 -14.37
CA LEU A 113 14.50 35.59 -15.63
C LEU A 113 14.71 37.11 -15.46
N GLY A 114 14.24 37.70 -14.36
CA GLY A 114 14.34 39.15 -14.10
C GLY A 114 15.58 39.58 -13.32
N THR A 115 16.39 38.65 -12.82
CA THR A 115 17.60 38.94 -12.04
C THR A 115 18.81 38.28 -12.70
N ALA A 116 19.46 38.98 -13.63
CA ALA A 116 20.78 38.57 -14.09
C ALA A 116 21.82 38.90 -13.00
N PRO A 117 22.64 37.92 -12.61
CA PRO A 117 24.07 38.11 -12.80
C PRO A 117 24.70 36.95 -13.59
N ALA A 118 25.94 37.20 -13.98
CA ALA A 118 26.75 36.47 -14.94
C ALA A 118 26.80 34.94 -14.76
N VAL A 119 26.72 34.26 -15.91
CA VAL A 119 27.36 33.00 -16.32
C VAL A 119 27.87 32.11 -15.17
N ALA A 120 27.04 31.15 -14.78
CA ALA A 120 27.53 29.85 -14.33
C ALA A 120 26.96 28.81 -15.29
N GLU A 121 27.84 28.30 -16.17
CA GLU A 121 27.49 27.22 -17.10
C GLU A 121 27.03 26.00 -16.31
N ARG A 122 25.74 25.69 -16.43
CA ARG A 122 25.21 24.37 -16.08
C ARG A 122 25.65 23.40 -17.18
N PRO A 123 26.35 22.29 -16.87
CA PRO A 123 26.61 21.28 -17.88
C PRO A 123 25.27 20.71 -18.37
N LEU A 124 25.07 20.78 -19.68
CA LEU A 124 23.96 20.17 -20.41
C LEU A 124 23.99 18.66 -20.17
N ASN A 125 23.11 18.14 -19.32
CA ASN A 125 22.77 16.73 -19.37
C ASN A 125 21.96 16.48 -20.65
N ALA A 126 22.67 16.05 -21.70
CA ALA A 126 22.07 15.53 -22.92
C ALA A 126 21.33 14.22 -22.62
N ARG A 127 20.08 14.32 -22.17
CA ARG A 127 19.09 13.25 -22.35
C ARG A 127 18.00 13.80 -23.27
N SER A 128 18.23 13.63 -24.56
CA SER A 128 17.21 13.76 -25.58
C SER A 128 16.10 12.74 -25.30
N THR A 129 15.00 13.16 -24.68
CA THR A 129 13.75 12.40 -24.71
C THR A 129 12.99 12.80 -25.97
N GLN A 130 13.33 12.17 -27.10
CA GLN A 130 12.33 11.95 -28.14
C GLN A 130 11.35 10.90 -27.59
N ALA A 131 10.35 11.37 -26.85
CA ALA A 131 9.16 10.57 -26.56
C ALA A 131 8.24 10.68 -27.77
N VAL A 132 8.38 9.77 -28.74
CA VAL A 132 7.30 9.46 -29.67
C VAL A 132 6.23 8.72 -28.87
N LEU A 133 5.03 9.27 -28.79
CA LEU A 133 3.86 8.56 -28.29
C LEU A 133 3.44 7.48 -29.30
N PRO A 134 3.19 6.23 -28.87
CA PRO A 134 2.24 5.36 -29.55
C PRO A 134 0.93 5.27 -28.74
N THR A 135 -0.12 5.76 -29.37
CA THR A 135 -1.54 5.59 -29.02
C THR A 135 -1.92 4.10 -29.03
N PRO A 136 -2.86 3.64 -28.16
CA PRO A 136 -3.25 2.24 -28.04
C PRO A 136 -4.25 1.80 -29.11
N THR A 137 -4.07 0.58 -29.65
CA THR A 137 -5.14 -0.21 -30.29
C THR A 137 -4.99 -1.67 -29.84
N PRO A 138 -6.07 -2.35 -29.41
CA PRO A 138 -6.01 -3.70 -28.88
C PRO A 138 -5.97 -4.72 -30.02
N SER A 139 -5.07 -5.69 -29.95
CA SER A 139 -5.17 -6.92 -30.74
C SER A 139 -4.87 -8.10 -29.82
N ILE A 140 -5.88 -8.93 -29.61
CA ILE A 140 -5.80 -10.19 -28.87
C ILE A 140 -5.15 -11.23 -29.78
N PRO A 141 -4.14 -11.99 -29.32
CA PRO A 141 -3.82 -13.29 -29.92
C PRO A 141 -4.20 -14.45 -29.00
N ARG A 142 -4.99 -15.35 -29.58
CA ARG A 142 -5.34 -16.71 -29.18
C ARG A 142 -4.08 -17.58 -28.93
N PRO A 143 -4.12 -18.60 -28.03
CA PRO A 143 -2.95 -19.42 -27.72
C PRO A 143 -2.85 -20.63 -28.66
N SER A 144 -1.70 -20.86 -29.28
CA SER A 144 -1.22 -22.18 -29.75
C SER A 144 0.31 -22.09 -30.01
N PRO A 145 1.03 -23.21 -30.16
CA PRO A 145 1.88 -23.77 -29.11
C PRO A 145 3.36 -23.72 -29.52
N ILE A 146 4.27 -23.37 -28.61
CA ILE A 146 5.71 -23.42 -28.91
C ILE A 146 6.42 -24.26 -27.86
N GLU A 147 6.61 -25.50 -28.27
CA GLU A 147 7.83 -26.30 -28.18
C GLU A 147 8.99 -25.68 -27.39
N THR A 148 9.31 -26.38 -26.31
CA THR A 148 10.64 -26.75 -25.82
C THR A 148 11.83 -26.12 -26.54
N ALA A 149 12.37 -25.06 -25.96
CA ALA A 149 13.80 -24.75 -26.03
C ALA A 149 14.28 -24.34 -24.64
N ALA A 150 15.21 -25.12 -24.12
CA ALA A 150 15.77 -25.03 -22.79
C ALA A 150 16.42 -23.65 -22.52
N SER A 151 16.04 -23.02 -21.40
CA SER A 151 16.88 -22.05 -20.71
C SER A 151 16.49 -22.01 -19.22
N GLU A 152 17.37 -22.65 -18.44
CA GLU A 152 17.67 -22.53 -17.01
C GLU A 152 16.67 -21.82 -16.06
N ALA A 153 16.23 -22.58 -15.04
CA ALA A 153 15.43 -22.12 -13.90
C ALA A 153 16.08 -20.93 -13.16
N PRO A 154 15.31 -19.92 -12.71
CA PRO A 154 15.87 -18.84 -11.90
C PRO A 154 16.04 -19.32 -10.46
N SER A 155 17.30 -19.40 -10.04
CA SER A 155 17.65 -19.51 -8.62
C SER A 155 16.93 -18.43 -7.81
N ALA A 156 16.38 -18.83 -6.65
CA ALA A 156 15.62 -17.96 -5.76
C ALA A 156 16.41 -16.68 -5.43
N SER A 157 15.84 -15.49 -5.69
CA SER A 157 16.43 -14.21 -5.28
C SER A 157 16.73 -14.23 -3.78
N SER A 158 17.82 -13.60 -3.36
CA SER A 158 18.21 -13.48 -1.94
C SER A 158 17.06 -12.93 -1.07
N ALA A 159 16.27 -12.02 -1.63
CA ALA A 159 15.05 -11.48 -1.02
C ALA A 159 13.92 -12.52 -0.89
N GLY A 160 13.76 -13.41 -1.87
CA GLY A 160 12.82 -14.52 -1.82
C GLY A 160 13.18 -15.54 -0.73
N ARG A 161 14.47 -15.85 -0.57
CA ARG A 161 14.97 -16.75 0.49
C ARG A 161 14.78 -16.14 1.88
N ALA A 162 15.06 -14.84 2.03
CA ALA A 162 14.84 -14.11 3.28
C ALA A 162 13.36 -14.04 3.68
N SER A 163 12.48 -13.74 2.72
CA SER A 163 11.03 -13.69 2.97
C SER A 163 10.43 -15.06 3.26
N LYS A 164 11.01 -16.13 2.71
CA LYS A 164 10.64 -17.50 3.07
C LYS A 164 11.04 -17.80 4.53
N ALA A 165 12.28 -17.50 4.91
CA ALA A 165 12.75 -17.71 6.29
C ALA A 165 11.92 -16.94 7.34
N MET A 166 11.47 -15.72 7.01
CA MET A 166 10.61 -14.93 7.91
C MET A 166 9.18 -15.51 8.01
N ARG A 167 8.64 -16.09 6.93
CA ARG A 167 7.34 -16.80 6.97
C ARG A 167 7.43 -18.11 7.76
N ASP A 168 8.52 -18.84 7.61
CA ASP A 168 8.78 -20.06 8.38
C ASP A 168 8.88 -19.76 9.90
N ALA A 169 9.28 -18.53 10.26
CA ALA A 169 9.29 -18.00 11.62
C ALA A 169 7.91 -17.45 12.12
N GLY A 170 6.84 -17.62 11.34
CA GLY A 170 5.47 -17.24 11.73
C GLY A 170 5.02 -15.86 11.25
N LEU A 171 5.88 -15.12 10.53
CA LEU A 171 5.53 -13.80 10.01
C LEU A 171 4.96 -13.90 8.60
N HIS A 172 3.67 -14.22 8.52
CA HIS A 172 2.98 -14.51 7.26
C HIS A 172 2.86 -13.31 6.30
N ASP A 173 3.00 -12.09 6.79
CA ASP A 173 2.96 -10.85 6.01
C ASP A 173 4.31 -10.46 5.36
N ALA A 174 5.32 -11.34 5.40
CA ALA A 174 6.62 -11.07 4.80
C ALA A 174 6.57 -10.99 3.27
N ASN A 175 7.01 -9.83 2.73
CA ASN A 175 6.97 -9.53 1.31
C ASN A 175 8.39 -9.37 0.72
N PRO A 176 8.77 -10.18 -0.31
CA PRO A 176 10.08 -10.10 -0.96
C PRO A 176 10.33 -8.82 -1.75
N ALA A 177 9.29 -8.07 -2.12
CA ALA A 177 9.42 -6.81 -2.86
C ALA A 177 9.63 -5.57 -1.95
N HIS A 178 9.83 -5.76 -0.64
CA HIS A 178 9.91 -4.64 0.31
C HIS A 178 11.27 -3.93 0.27
N PRO A 179 11.31 -2.58 0.17
CA PRO A 179 12.55 -1.82 -0.01
C PRO A 179 13.53 -1.96 1.16
N LEU A 180 13.06 -1.97 2.42
CA LEU A 180 13.94 -2.17 3.59
C LEU A 180 14.56 -3.59 3.63
N LEU A 181 13.88 -4.60 3.10
CA LEU A 181 14.44 -5.96 3.05
C LEU A 181 15.60 -6.02 2.06
N GLY A 182 15.43 -5.40 0.88
CA GLY A 182 16.50 -5.27 -0.10
C GLY A 182 17.70 -4.50 0.43
N GLN A 183 17.47 -3.41 1.16
CA GLN A 183 18.54 -2.63 1.80
C GLN A 183 19.29 -3.47 2.84
N LEU A 184 18.57 -4.17 3.73
CA LEU A 184 19.20 -5.02 4.74
C LEU A 184 20.05 -6.13 4.11
N LEU A 185 19.56 -6.76 3.04
CA LEU A 185 20.33 -7.78 2.32
C LEU A 185 21.55 -7.20 1.60
N ALA A 186 21.45 -5.99 1.04
CA ALA A 186 22.59 -5.28 0.44
C ALA A 186 23.61 -4.86 1.51
N GLU A 187 23.16 -4.54 2.73
CA GLU A 187 24.01 -4.28 3.90
C GLU A 187 24.60 -5.57 4.51
N GLY A 188 24.25 -6.74 3.99
CA GLY A 188 24.77 -8.04 4.41
C GLY A 188 23.99 -8.72 5.54
N ALA A 189 22.70 -8.43 5.72
CA ALA A 189 21.82 -9.12 6.66
C ALA A 189 21.73 -10.61 6.35
N THR A 190 21.94 -11.44 7.36
CA THR A 190 21.85 -12.90 7.19
C THR A 190 20.41 -13.37 7.32
N LEU A 191 20.12 -14.54 6.74
CA LEU A 191 18.78 -15.16 6.83
C LEU A 191 18.38 -15.42 8.30
N GLN A 192 19.35 -15.75 9.16
CA GLN A 192 19.13 -16.02 10.57
C GLN A 192 18.78 -14.77 11.37
N GLU A 193 19.42 -13.63 11.08
CA GLU A 193 19.10 -12.34 11.72
C GLU A 193 17.66 -11.90 11.39
N LEU A 194 17.23 -12.11 10.15
CA LEU A 194 15.89 -11.77 9.70
C LEU A 194 14.82 -12.71 10.26
N ALA A 195 15.11 -14.01 10.35
CA ALA A 195 14.23 -14.99 10.99
C ALA A 195 14.04 -14.69 12.48
N TYR A 196 15.12 -14.39 13.20
CA TYR A 196 15.03 -14.03 14.62
C TYR A 196 14.20 -12.74 14.83
N ALA A 197 14.40 -11.73 13.99
CA ALA A 197 13.62 -10.48 14.07
C ALA A 197 12.13 -10.72 13.77
N ALA A 198 11.82 -11.69 12.90
CA ALA A 198 10.46 -12.12 12.61
C ALA A 198 9.81 -12.79 13.84
N GLU A 199 10.46 -13.74 14.49
CA GLU A 199 9.95 -14.39 15.71
C GLU A 199 9.65 -13.38 16.84
N GLU A 200 10.56 -12.43 17.06
CA GLU A 200 10.38 -11.38 18.07
C GLU A 200 9.22 -10.44 17.73
N SER A 201 9.01 -10.15 16.44
CA SER A 201 7.88 -9.33 15.99
C SER A 201 6.55 -10.04 16.22
N VAL A 202 6.47 -11.35 15.93
CA VAL A 202 5.29 -12.19 16.15
C VAL A 202 4.96 -12.28 17.64
N ARG A 203 5.98 -12.50 18.50
CA ARG A 203 5.79 -12.53 19.96
C ARG A 203 5.21 -11.23 20.52
N ARG A 204 5.52 -10.10 19.88
CA ARG A 204 5.04 -8.76 20.24
C ARG A 204 3.75 -8.36 19.52
N GLY A 205 3.18 -9.23 18.68
CA GLY A 205 2.00 -8.95 17.86
C GLY A 205 2.22 -7.82 16.85
N LYS A 206 3.45 -7.66 16.33
CA LYS A 206 3.82 -6.63 15.35
C LYS A 206 4.13 -7.26 13.99
N GLY A 207 3.82 -6.55 12.92
CA GLY A 207 3.99 -7.02 11.55
C GLY A 207 5.37 -6.79 10.94
N PHE A 208 5.47 -7.09 9.65
CA PHE A 208 6.70 -7.15 8.86
C PHE A 208 7.58 -5.90 8.92
N ALA A 209 7.00 -4.70 8.87
CA ALA A 209 7.77 -3.45 8.95
C ALA A 209 8.51 -3.29 10.31
N TYR A 210 7.91 -3.80 11.39
CA TYR A 210 8.54 -3.77 12.72
C TYR A 210 9.70 -4.77 12.81
N ALA A 211 9.57 -5.95 12.20
CA ALA A 211 10.66 -6.93 12.11
C ALA A 211 11.89 -6.35 11.39
N LEU A 212 11.68 -5.65 10.26
CA LEU A 212 12.77 -5.06 9.46
C LEU A 212 13.45 -3.89 10.19
N THR A 213 12.69 -3.01 10.85
CA THR A 213 13.27 -1.91 11.65
C THR A 213 14.04 -2.42 12.85
N MET A 214 13.57 -3.50 13.49
CA MET A 214 14.30 -4.18 14.56
C MET A 214 15.60 -4.81 14.07
N ALA A 215 15.57 -5.49 12.92
CA ALA A 215 16.77 -6.08 12.30
C ALA A 215 17.81 -5.00 11.95
N ALA A 216 17.37 -3.87 11.40
CA ALA A 216 18.23 -2.72 11.11
C ALA A 216 18.85 -2.11 12.37
N GLY A 217 18.06 -1.96 13.44
CA GLY A 217 18.55 -1.45 14.74
C GLY A 217 19.62 -2.35 15.35
N ARG A 218 19.37 -3.65 15.40
CA ARG A 218 20.31 -4.64 15.96
C ARG A 218 21.62 -4.73 15.18
N ARG A 219 21.59 -4.61 13.85
CA ARG A 219 22.81 -4.55 13.04
C ARG A 219 23.63 -3.29 13.32
N ARG A 220 22.98 -2.13 13.46
CA ARG A 220 23.69 -0.89 13.83
C ARG A 220 24.34 -0.99 15.20
N GLU A 221 23.68 -1.65 16.15
CA GLU A 221 24.28 -1.91 17.47
C GLU A 221 25.42 -2.93 17.41
N ALA A 222 25.31 -3.98 16.61
CA ALA A 222 26.36 -4.97 16.42
C ALA A 222 27.62 -4.34 15.79
N VAL A 223 27.45 -3.50 14.76
CA VAL A 223 28.54 -2.73 14.13
C VAL A 223 29.19 -1.75 15.11
N LYS A 224 28.40 -1.12 15.98
CA LYS A 224 28.94 -0.27 17.07
C LYS A 224 29.71 -1.07 18.12
N ARG A 225 29.27 -2.29 18.45
CA ARG A 225 29.96 -3.19 19.41
C ARG A 225 31.23 -3.83 18.84
N THR A 226 31.30 -4.07 17.53
CA THR A 226 32.53 -4.54 16.88
C THR A 226 33.53 -3.42 16.65
N ALA A 227 33.06 -2.17 16.48
CA ALA A 227 33.91 -0.97 16.37
C ALA A 227 34.36 -0.41 17.74
N GLY A 228 33.59 -0.61 18.81
CA GLY A 228 33.97 -0.29 20.18
C GLY A 228 34.58 -1.51 20.86
N GLY A 229 35.91 -1.59 20.86
CA GLY A 229 36.68 -2.75 21.33
C GLY A 229 36.21 -3.38 22.65
N ALA A 230 36.38 -4.70 22.74
CA ALA A 230 36.10 -5.52 23.91
C ALA A 230 36.56 -4.85 25.22
N GLN A 231 35.62 -4.46 26.07
CA GLN A 231 35.94 -4.13 27.45
C GLN A 231 36.12 -5.43 28.24
N PRO A 232 37.23 -5.59 28.99
CA PRO A 232 37.48 -6.79 29.77
C PRO A 232 36.43 -6.91 30.88
N ILE A 233 35.96 -8.14 31.09
CA ILE A 233 35.09 -8.51 32.21
C ILE A 233 35.83 -8.13 33.50
N ARG A 234 35.37 -7.09 34.22
CA ARG A 234 35.85 -6.79 35.57
C ARG A 234 35.46 -7.94 36.49
N ARG A 235 36.45 -8.68 36.99
CA ARG A 235 36.26 -9.58 38.13
C ARG A 235 35.86 -8.73 39.35
N PRO A 236 34.83 -9.11 40.12
CA PRO A 236 34.47 -8.38 41.33
C PRO A 236 35.61 -8.52 42.35
N GLN A 237 36.01 -7.38 42.92
CA GLN A 237 37.05 -7.26 43.92
C GLN A 237 36.48 -7.73 45.28
N VAL A 238 37.15 -8.70 45.91
CA VAL A 238 36.85 -9.11 47.29
C VAL A 238 37.39 -8.04 48.23
N ASP A 239 36.48 -7.27 48.83
CA ASP A 239 36.85 -6.26 49.83
C ASP A 239 37.23 -6.94 51.15
N ASN A 240 38.44 -6.65 51.64
CA ASN A 240 38.94 -7.10 52.94
C ASN A 240 38.08 -6.52 54.07
N PHE A 241 37.50 -7.41 54.88
CA PHE A 241 36.60 -7.07 56.00
C PHE A 241 37.32 -6.49 57.24
N ASP A 242 38.65 -6.46 57.26
CA ASP A 242 39.45 -6.05 58.44
C ASP A 242 39.54 -4.53 58.67
N ALA A 243 39.01 -3.70 57.77
CA ALA A 243 39.13 -2.24 57.85
C ALA A 243 37.88 -1.50 58.38
N LYS A 244 36.84 -2.22 58.83
CA LYS A 244 35.66 -1.58 59.41
C LYS A 244 35.74 -1.59 60.94
N ASP A 245 35.99 -0.41 61.49
CA ASP A 245 35.83 -0.09 62.91
C ASP A 245 34.35 -0.18 63.28
N TYR A 246 33.97 -1.24 64.01
CA TYR A 246 32.63 -1.41 64.58
C TYR A 246 32.62 -0.89 66.03
N GLY A 247 32.85 0.41 66.19
CA GLY A 247 32.71 1.12 67.46
C GLY A 247 31.25 1.44 67.78
N GLU A 248 30.60 0.60 68.59
CA GLU A 248 29.95 0.97 69.85
C GLU A 248 29.18 -0.24 70.39
N ARG A 249 29.62 -0.74 71.56
CA ARG A 249 28.92 -1.78 72.32
C ARG A 249 27.68 -1.18 72.95
N VAL A 250 26.51 -1.56 72.44
CA VAL A 250 25.24 -1.41 73.15
C VAL A 250 25.29 -2.30 74.39
N THR A 251 25.29 -1.68 75.56
CA THR A 251 25.09 -2.33 76.85
C THR A 251 23.63 -2.69 77.01
N LEU A 252 23.34 -3.95 77.30
CA LEU A 252 22.04 -4.40 77.79
C LEU A 252 22.28 -5.38 78.95
N VAL A 253 21.97 -4.86 80.15
CA VAL A 253 21.81 -5.47 81.49
C VAL A 253 23.05 -6.10 82.12
#